data_AF-T0ZZ75-F1
#
_entry.id   AF-T0ZZ75-F1
#
_cell.length_a   1.000
_cell.length_b   1.000
_cell.length_c   1.000
_cell.angle_alpha   90.00
_cell.angle_beta   90.00
_cell.angle_gamma   90.00
#
_symmetry.space_group_name_H-M   'P 1'
#
loop_
_entity.id
_entity.type
_entity.pdbx_description
1 polymer ?
#
loop_
_entity_poly.entity_id
_entity_poly.type
_entity_poly.pdbx_seq_one_letter_code
_entity_poly.pdbx_strand_id
1 'polypeptide(L)'
;MQVTVDNLFALEQWGDLWREREIFVRIDTGAGAGHHHHVRTAGAHAKFGVPIADLDDLERLTRRCGARIVGLHSHVGSGILTVRTWEQTARRLAELGQRFEAVRAIDIGGGLGIPERADQHGPDLNELDTLLAAVRAEHPRLE
;
A
#
# COMPACT_ATOMS: atom_id res chain seq x y z
N MET A 1 -18.03 1.26 6.58
CA MET A 1 -17.20 0.14 6.07
C MET A 1 -16.29 0.71 5.01
N GLN A 2 -14.97 0.56 5.18
CA GLN A 2 -13.96 1.09 4.27
C GLN A 2 -13.55 -0.04 3.33
N VAL A 3 -13.64 0.20 2.02
CA VAL A 3 -13.35 -0.82 1.00
C VAL A 3 -12.02 -0.50 0.34
N THR A 4 -11.15 -1.52 0.25
CA THR A 4 -9.89 -1.43 -0.48
C THR A 4 -10.10 -1.96 -1.90
N VAL A 5 -9.98 -1.08 -2.88
CA VAL A 5 -10.03 -1.42 -4.30
C VAL A 5 -8.66 -1.97 -4.72
N ASP A 6 -8.66 -3.13 -5.37
CA ASP A 6 -7.46 -3.89 -5.67
C ASP A 6 -7.07 -3.88 -7.15
N ASN A 7 -7.94 -3.38 -8.02
CA ASN A 7 -7.72 -3.29 -9.47
C ASN A 7 -8.63 -2.22 -10.10
N LEU A 8 -8.32 -1.84 -11.34
CA LEU A 8 -9.11 -0.86 -12.09
C LEU A 8 -10.47 -1.42 -12.54
N PHE A 9 -10.57 -2.73 -12.79
CA PHE A 9 -11.78 -3.38 -13.30
C PHE A 9 -13.01 -3.07 -12.44
N ALA A 10 -12.86 -3.04 -11.12
CA ALA A 10 -13.94 -2.71 -10.20
C ALA A 10 -14.51 -1.29 -10.42
N LEU A 11 -13.65 -0.31 -10.72
CA LEU A 11 -14.05 1.06 -11.02
C LEU A 11 -14.62 1.19 -12.44
N GLU A 12 -14.08 0.41 -13.37
CA GLU A 12 -14.53 0.41 -14.77
C GLU A 12 -15.92 -0.18 -14.96
N GLN A 13 -16.16 -1.36 -14.38
CA GLN A 13 -17.39 -2.12 -14.61
C GLN A 13 -18.52 -1.73 -13.65
N TRP A 14 -18.17 -1.26 -12.45
CA TRP A 14 -19.14 -1.00 -11.39
C TRP A 14 -19.05 0.43 -10.85
N GLY A 15 -18.80 1.40 -11.73
CA GLY A 15 -18.64 2.82 -11.39
C GLY A 15 -19.72 3.38 -10.47
N ASP A 16 -20.99 3.02 -10.71
CA ASP A 16 -22.14 3.49 -9.90
C ASP A 16 -22.06 3.07 -8.43
N LEU A 17 -21.42 1.94 -8.11
CA LEU A 17 -21.25 1.49 -6.72
C LEU A 17 -20.33 2.42 -5.92
N TRP A 18 -19.47 3.18 -6.60
CA TRP A 18 -18.42 3.99 -5.97
C TRP A 18 -18.76 5.47 -5.83
N ARG A 19 -19.91 5.91 -6.36
CA ARG A 19 -20.36 7.30 -6.31
C ARG A 19 -20.42 7.78 -4.86
N GLU A 20 -19.75 8.91 -4.60
CA GLU A 20 -19.66 9.58 -3.30
C GLU A 20 -19.05 8.72 -2.18
N ARG A 21 -18.36 7.62 -2.53
CA ARG A 21 -17.70 6.74 -1.55
C ARG A 21 -16.25 7.14 -1.33
N GLU A 22 -15.84 7.07 -0.08
CA GLU A 22 -14.44 7.03 0.30
C GLU A 22 -13.89 5.60 0.15
N ILE A 23 -12.75 5.45 -0.51
CA ILE A 23 -12.11 4.15 -0.74
C ILE A 23 -10.64 4.18 -0.37
N PHE A 24 -10.13 3.00 -0.03
CA PHE A 24 -8.70 2.72 -0.07
C PHE A 24 -8.36 2.11 -1.43
N VAL A 25 -7.11 2.28 -1.86
CA VAL A 25 -6.61 1.59 -3.05
C VAL A 25 -5.34 0.83 -2.70
N ARG A 26 -5.29 -0.45 -3.06
CA ARG A 26 -4.08 -1.24 -2.95
C ARG A 26 -3.16 -0.92 -4.12
N ILE A 27 -1.91 -0.57 -3.83
CA ILE A 27 -0.89 -0.22 -4.80
C ILE A 27 0.15 -1.32 -4.84
N ASP A 28 0.41 -1.82 -6.06
CA ASP A 28 1.59 -2.63 -6.33
C ASP A 28 2.78 -1.70 -6.53
N THR A 29 3.67 -1.67 -5.54
CA THR A 29 4.88 -0.84 -5.55
C THR A 29 6.02 -1.48 -6.35
N GLY A 30 5.87 -2.72 -6.82
CA GLY A 30 6.92 -3.51 -7.48
C GLY A 30 8.04 -3.98 -6.54
N ALA A 31 8.00 -3.64 -5.25
CA ALA A 31 8.98 -4.02 -4.25
C ALA A 31 8.46 -5.18 -3.38
N GLY A 32 8.91 -6.42 -3.66
CA GLY A 32 8.59 -7.60 -2.85
C GLY A 32 9.79 -8.06 -2.03
N ALA A 33 9.57 -8.30 -0.72
CA ALA A 33 10.63 -8.67 0.24
C ALA A 33 10.52 -10.12 0.77
N GLY A 34 9.59 -10.93 0.24
CA GLY A 34 9.36 -12.30 0.67
C GLY A 34 10.43 -13.31 0.20
N HIS A 35 10.63 -14.37 0.99
CA HIS A 35 11.60 -15.47 0.77
C HIS A 35 11.30 -16.40 -0.42
N HIS A 36 10.46 -15.99 -1.38
CA HIS A 36 10.13 -16.79 -2.56
C HIS A 36 10.42 -16.03 -3.86
N HIS A 37 11.52 -16.42 -4.51
CA HIS A 37 11.92 -15.96 -5.83
C HIS A 37 10.95 -16.40 -6.96
N HIS A 38 9.93 -17.20 -6.63
CA HIS A 38 8.86 -17.66 -7.54
C HIS A 38 7.69 -16.68 -7.70
N VAL A 39 7.69 -15.53 -7.01
CA VAL A 39 6.62 -14.52 -7.09
C VAL A 39 7.21 -13.11 -7.26
N ARG A 40 8.18 -12.96 -8.16
CA ARG A 40 8.59 -11.65 -8.68
C ARG A 40 7.79 -11.35 -9.93
N THR A 41 6.67 -10.67 -9.75
CA THR A 41 5.87 -10.09 -10.84
C THR A 41 5.69 -8.60 -10.58
N ALA A 42 6.80 -7.85 -10.56
CA ALA A 42 6.70 -6.42 -10.69
C ALA A 42 6.33 -6.11 -12.15
N GLY A 43 5.15 -5.53 -12.38
CA GLY A 43 4.55 -5.28 -13.69
C GLY A 43 3.67 -6.43 -14.20
N ALA A 44 2.55 -6.08 -14.87
CA ALA A 44 1.54 -6.86 -15.64
C ALA A 44 1.02 -8.22 -15.07
N HIS A 45 1.62 -8.77 -14.03
CA HIS A 45 1.41 -10.14 -13.53
C HIS A 45 1.27 -10.19 -12.01
N ALA A 46 1.35 -9.06 -11.31
CA ALA A 46 0.97 -8.99 -9.90
C ALA A 46 -0.52 -9.37 -9.77
N LYS A 47 -0.81 -10.30 -8.86
CA LYS A 47 -2.18 -10.79 -8.63
C LYS A 47 -3.07 -9.76 -7.93
N PHE A 48 -2.46 -8.76 -7.31
CA PHE A 48 -3.11 -7.79 -6.43
C PHE A 48 -2.49 -6.41 -6.60
N GLY A 49 -3.31 -5.39 -6.36
CA GLY A 49 -2.94 -3.99 -6.38
C GLY A 49 -2.92 -3.38 -7.79
N VAL A 50 -3.20 -2.09 -7.84
CA VAL A 50 -3.02 -1.25 -9.03
C VAL A 50 -1.52 -0.97 -9.20
N PRO A 51 -0.92 -1.33 -10.34
CA PRO A 51 0.47 -0.99 -10.63
C PRO A 51 0.70 0.52 -10.61
N ILE A 52 1.89 0.95 -10.18
CA ILE A 52 2.26 2.39 -10.24
C ILE A 52 2.12 2.97 -11.67
N ALA A 53 2.32 2.16 -12.70
CA ALA A 53 2.15 2.58 -14.10
C ALA A 53 0.70 2.98 -14.44
N ASP A 54 -0.28 2.45 -13.70
CA ASP A 54 -1.71 2.62 -13.97
C ASP A 54 -2.36 3.70 -13.09
N LEU A 55 -1.56 4.48 -12.33
CA LEU A 55 -2.09 5.50 -11.42
C LEU A 55 -2.83 6.64 -12.15
N ASP A 56 -2.42 6.96 -13.38
CA ASP A 56 -3.11 7.95 -14.21
C ASP A 56 -4.54 7.48 -14.53
N ASP A 57 -4.71 6.19 -14.87
CA ASP A 57 -6.01 5.60 -15.13
C ASP A 57 -6.84 5.44 -13.87
N LEU A 58 -6.23 5.07 -12.75
CA LEU A 58 -6.88 5.04 -11.44
C LEU A 58 -7.48 6.41 -11.09
N GLU A 59 -6.70 7.47 -11.24
CA GLU A 59 -7.14 8.85 -10.96
C GLU A 59 -8.30 9.27 -11.88
N ARG A 60 -8.18 8.97 -13.18
CA ARG A 60 -9.22 9.23 -14.17
C ARG A 60 -10.52 8.49 -13.85
N LEU A 61 -10.43 7.20 -13.52
CA LEU A 61 -11.58 6.35 -13.23
C LEU A 61 -12.27 6.76 -11.93
N THR A 62 -11.52 6.95 -10.86
CA THR A 62 -12.10 7.38 -9.57
C THR A 62 -12.82 8.72 -9.69
N ARG A 63 -12.23 9.70 -10.41
CA ARG A 63 -12.90 10.97 -10.73
C ARG A 63 -14.19 10.76 -11.52
N ARG A 64 -14.17 9.91 -12.55
CA ARG A 64 -15.34 9.60 -13.39
C ARG A 64 -16.47 8.96 -12.59
N CYS A 65 -16.15 8.06 -11.67
CA CYS A 65 -17.13 7.34 -10.85
C CYS A 65 -17.62 8.17 -9.65
N GLY A 66 -16.98 9.30 -9.33
CA GLY A 66 -17.28 10.11 -8.16
C GLY A 66 -16.77 9.52 -6.84
N ALA A 67 -15.77 8.64 -6.90
CA ALA A 67 -15.12 8.05 -5.74
C ALA A 67 -13.99 8.94 -5.23
N ARG A 68 -13.72 8.89 -3.92
CA ARG A 68 -12.62 9.64 -3.29
C ARG A 68 -11.62 8.67 -2.66
N ILE A 69 -10.38 8.70 -3.16
CA ILE A 69 -9.28 7.92 -2.58
C ILE A 69 -8.85 8.64 -1.30
N VAL A 70 -9.02 7.98 -0.16
CA VAL A 70 -8.69 8.54 1.16
C VAL A 70 -7.54 7.83 1.84
N GLY A 71 -7.12 6.69 1.31
CA GLY A 71 -5.88 6.06 1.73
C GLY A 71 -5.33 5.09 0.71
N LEU A 72 -4.05 4.80 0.87
CA LEU A 72 -3.31 3.87 0.04
C LEU A 72 -2.85 2.69 0.89
N HIS A 73 -2.93 1.50 0.32
CA HIS A 73 -2.47 0.28 0.96
C HIS A 73 -1.40 -0.40 0.12
N SER A 74 -0.38 -1.00 0.72
CA SER A 74 0.48 -1.95 0.04
C SER A 74 0.85 -3.10 0.97
N HIS A 75 1.13 -4.25 0.39
CA HIS A 75 1.56 -5.43 1.13
C HIS A 75 2.72 -6.09 0.37
N VAL A 76 3.90 -6.06 0.99
CA VAL A 76 5.20 -6.36 0.35
C VAL A 76 5.69 -7.79 0.58
N GLY A 77 4.92 -8.61 1.30
CA GLY A 77 5.19 -10.04 1.51
C GLY A 77 4.95 -10.51 2.94
N SER A 78 5.40 -11.73 3.25
CA SER A 78 5.29 -12.37 4.56
C SER A 78 6.64 -12.87 5.06
N GLY A 79 6.80 -13.01 6.38
CA GLY A 79 8.04 -13.53 6.96
C GLY A 79 9.18 -12.52 6.96
N ILE A 80 8.87 -11.22 6.89
CA ILE A 80 9.87 -10.16 6.82
C ILE A 80 10.38 -9.90 8.25
N LEU A 81 11.69 -10.02 8.46
CA LEU A 81 12.30 -9.78 9.77
C LEU A 81 12.88 -8.37 9.90
N THR A 82 13.11 -7.68 8.77
CA THR A 82 13.78 -6.37 8.74
C THR A 82 12.76 -5.22 8.72
N VAL A 83 12.76 -4.43 9.79
CA VAL A 83 11.81 -3.30 9.95
C VAL A 83 11.93 -2.22 8.87
N ARG A 84 13.12 -2.06 8.27
CA ARG A 84 13.37 -1.11 7.17
C ARG A 84 12.47 -1.30 5.95
N THR A 85 11.98 -2.52 5.72
CA THR A 85 11.05 -2.79 4.62
C THR A 85 9.72 -2.04 4.78
N TRP A 86 9.24 -1.91 6.02
CA TRP A 86 8.04 -1.12 6.32
C TRP A 86 8.30 0.38 6.21
N GLU A 87 9.45 0.86 6.66
CA GLU A 87 9.84 2.27 6.45
C GLU A 87 9.84 2.65 4.97
N GLN A 88 10.48 1.83 4.12
CA GLN A 88 10.52 2.03 2.68
C GLN A 88 9.11 2.01 2.06
N THR A 89 8.27 1.10 2.50
CA THR A 89 6.87 1.00 2.05
C THR A 89 6.08 2.24 2.47
N ALA A 90 6.23 2.69 3.72
CA ALA A 90 5.57 3.87 4.26
C ALA A 90 5.95 5.12 3.46
N ARG A 91 7.26 5.36 3.26
CA ARG A 91 7.77 6.48 2.46
C ARG A 91 7.23 6.43 1.04
N ARG A 92 7.25 5.25 0.41
CA ARG A 92 6.74 5.10 -0.96
C ARG A 92 5.24 5.40 -1.06
N LEU A 93 4.44 4.90 -0.13
CA LEU A 93 3.00 5.19 -0.10
C LEU A 93 2.72 6.66 0.20
N ALA A 94 3.48 7.27 1.10
CA ALA A 94 3.33 8.70 1.43
C ALA A 94 3.65 9.58 0.22
N GLU A 95 4.72 9.28 -0.53
CA GLU A 95 5.05 9.95 -1.80
C GLU A 95 3.93 9.82 -2.83
N LEU A 96 3.46 8.59 -3.08
CA LEU A 96 2.38 8.34 -4.04
C LEU A 96 1.05 8.97 -3.60
N GLY A 97 0.81 9.04 -2.29
CA GLY A 97 -0.37 9.67 -1.68
C GLY A 97 -0.48 11.15 -2.00
N GLN A 98 0.63 11.86 -2.21
CA GLN A 98 0.62 13.29 -2.57
C GLN A 98 -0.11 13.58 -3.88
N ARG A 99 -0.26 12.55 -4.72
CA ARG A 99 -0.99 12.64 -5.99
C ARG A 99 -2.51 12.75 -5.81
N PHE A 100 -3.03 12.28 -4.68
CA PHE A 100 -4.46 12.23 -4.41
C PHE A 100 -4.79 13.16 -3.24
N GLU A 101 -5.47 14.27 -3.53
CA GLU A 101 -5.71 15.36 -2.56
C GLU A 101 -6.36 14.91 -1.24
N ALA A 102 -7.24 13.91 -1.31
CA ALA A 102 -8.00 13.43 -0.17
C ALA A 102 -7.32 12.31 0.63
N VAL A 103 -6.13 11.85 0.21
CA VAL A 103 -5.39 10.82 0.94
C VAL A 103 -4.90 11.39 2.26
N ARG A 104 -5.31 10.71 3.33
CA ARG A 104 -4.99 11.06 4.72
C ARG A 104 -4.47 9.86 5.51
N ALA A 105 -4.44 8.67 4.92
CA ALA A 105 -3.98 7.47 5.61
C ALA A 105 -3.18 6.57 4.66
N ILE A 106 -2.18 5.89 5.21
CA ILE A 106 -1.45 4.83 4.53
C ILE A 106 -1.50 3.55 5.35
N ASP A 107 -1.68 2.43 4.68
CA ASP A 107 -1.64 1.09 5.27
C ASP A 107 -0.48 0.32 4.63
N ILE A 108 0.59 0.14 5.40
CA ILE A 108 1.82 -0.54 4.97
C ILE A 108 1.72 -2.07 4.97
N GLY A 109 0.53 -2.60 5.27
CA GLY A 109 0.21 -4.02 5.27
C GLY A 109 0.89 -4.80 6.39
N GLY A 110 0.53 -6.09 6.45
CA GLY A 110 1.15 -7.05 7.37
C GLY A 110 2.45 -7.62 6.83
N GLY A 111 2.79 -8.82 7.29
CA GLY A 111 3.97 -9.56 6.84
C GLY A 111 5.09 -9.67 7.86
N LEU A 112 4.86 -9.19 9.09
CA LEU A 112 5.80 -9.27 10.20
C LEU A 112 6.17 -10.74 10.40
N GLY A 113 7.45 -11.04 10.22
CA GLY A 113 7.99 -12.37 10.40
C GLY A 113 8.09 -12.73 11.88
N ILE A 114 7.93 -14.02 12.14
CA ILE A 114 8.19 -14.61 13.45
C ILE A 114 9.47 -15.42 13.32
N PRO A 115 10.44 -15.27 14.24
CA PRO A 115 11.64 -16.12 14.26
C PRO A 115 11.25 -17.60 14.32
N GLU A 116 11.70 -18.38 13.33
CA GLU A 116 11.48 -19.82 13.28
C GLU A 116 12.65 -20.61 13.89
N ARG A 117 13.78 -19.93 14.11
CA ARG A 117 15.00 -20.51 14.66
C ARG A 117 15.48 -19.72 15.87
N ALA A 118 16.14 -20.39 16.80
CA ALA A 118 16.64 -19.77 18.04
C ALA A 118 17.72 -18.69 17.82
N ASP A 119 18.39 -18.70 16.66
CA ASP A 119 19.40 -17.71 16.26
C ASP A 119 18.81 -16.50 15.50
N GLN A 120 17.51 -16.54 15.17
CA GLN A 120 16.82 -15.45 14.48
C GLN A 120 16.24 -14.45 15.49
N HIS A 121 16.36 -13.17 15.15
CA HIS A 121 15.71 -12.08 15.87
C HIS A 121 14.49 -11.64 15.10
N GLY A 122 13.39 -11.39 15.82
CA GLY A 122 12.16 -10.87 15.23
C GLY A 122 12.30 -9.39 14.88
N PRO A 123 11.34 -8.83 14.13
CA PRO A 123 11.30 -7.40 13.89
C PRO A 123 11.19 -6.64 15.22
N ASP A 124 12.08 -5.67 15.44
CA ASP A 124 12.02 -4.78 16.61
C ASP A 124 10.88 -3.77 16.44
N LEU A 125 9.79 -3.98 17.19
CA LEU A 125 8.60 -3.14 17.08
C LEU A 125 8.83 -1.70 17.58
N ASN A 126 9.80 -1.47 18.49
CA ASN A 126 10.14 -0.12 18.94
C ASN A 126 10.93 0.63 17.86
N GLU A 127 11.83 -0.07 17.17
CA GLU A 127 12.53 0.48 16.01
C GLU A 127 11.51 0.80 14.89
N LEU A 128 10.59 -0.12 14.61
CA LEU A 128 9.53 0.09 13.63
C LEU A 128 8.68 1.33 13.96
N ASP A 129 8.22 1.46 15.20
CA ASP A 129 7.45 2.62 15.66
C ASP A 129 8.22 3.93 15.45
N THR A 130 9.51 3.95 15.83
CA THR A 130 10.38 5.12 15.65
C THR A 130 10.50 5.51 14.16
N LEU A 131 10.69 4.53 13.28
CA LEU A 131 10.81 4.77 11.83
C LEU A 131 9.50 5.28 11.24
N LEU A 132 8.35 4.70 11.61
CA LEU A 132 7.05 5.14 11.12
C LEU A 132 6.66 6.52 11.66
N ALA A 133 7.01 6.83 12.90
CA ALA A 133 6.81 8.16 13.48
C ALA A 133 7.62 9.23 12.72
N ALA A 134 8.85 8.92 12.30
CA ALA A 134 9.65 9.82 11.46
C ALA A 134 8.98 10.07 10.11
N VAL A 135 8.50 9.03 9.43
CA VAL A 135 7.75 9.18 8.16
C VAL A 135 6.50 10.03 8.36
N ARG A 136 5.73 9.81 9.43
CA ARG A 136 4.55 10.61 9.75
C ARG A 136 4.90 12.09 9.99
N ALA A 137 6.00 12.39 10.67
CA ALA A 137 6.45 13.76 10.91
C ALA A 137 6.82 14.50 9.61
N GLU A 138 7.35 13.79 8.62
CA GLU A 138 7.66 14.34 7.29
C GLU A 138 6.41 14.56 6.42
N HIS A 139 5.30 13.89 6.73
CA HIS A 139 4.05 13.93 5.96
C HIS A 139 2.84 14.31 6.84
N PRO A 140 2.71 15.58 7.26
CA PRO A 140 1.69 16.02 8.24
C PRO A 140 0.23 15.93 7.76
N ARG A 141 0.00 15.58 6.50
CA ARG A 141 -1.33 15.29 5.95
C ARG A 141 -1.84 13.89 6.31
N LEU A 142 -0.94 12.99 6.72
CA LEU A 142 -1.27 11.65 7.13
C LEU A 142 -1.69 11.63 8.61
N GLU A 143 -2.83 11.00 8.89
CA GLU A 143 -3.41 10.79 10.21
C GLU A 143 -2.60 9.80 11.03
#